data_AF-A0A935BRP6-F1
#
_entry.id   AF-A0A935BRP6-F1
#
_cell.length_a   1.000
_cell.length_b   1.000
_cell.length_c   1.000
_cell.angle_alpha   90.00
_cell.angle_beta   90.00
_cell.angle_gamma   90.00
#
_symmetry.space_group_name_H-M   'P 1'
#
loop_
_entity.id
_entity.type
_entity.pdbx_description
1 polymer ?
#
loop_
_entity_poly.entity_id
_entity_poly.type
_entity_poly.pdbx_seq_one_letter_code
_entity_poly.pdbx_strand_id
1 'polypeptide(L)'
;MVFPNDAAVTAFQSSAATSTEKVGGVSITLQAPAMKGLQSAIAEASQSGKTITPRGADAAKRSYAGTVELWASRVNPGLDHYLGLGRIAAGDAARIRGLSPYEQVPEIFKLESQGMYFSKDLSKSIIYSVAPPGSSQHLSMLALDVTENENSDVRKILAKHGWFQTVLSDLPHFTFLGVPESELPSLGLKKSSSGGRVFWTPDI
;
A
#
# COMPACT_ATOMS: atom_id res chain seq x y z
N MET A 1 11.81 1.52 4.30
CA MET A 1 12.54 2.29 3.26
C MET A 1 11.63 3.42 2.79
N VAL A 2 12.16 4.64 2.64
CA VAL A 2 11.43 5.78 2.08
C VAL A 2 12.25 6.30 0.91
N PHE A 3 11.63 6.35 -0.28
CA PHE A 3 12.27 6.88 -1.48
C PHE A 3 12.10 8.40 -1.53
N PRO A 4 13.18 9.18 -1.71
CA PRO A 4 13.10 10.63 -1.66
C PRO A 4 12.48 11.27 -2.91
N ASN A 5 12.52 10.59 -4.06
CA ASN A 5 12.07 11.12 -5.34
C ASN A 5 11.96 10.02 -6.42
N ASP A 6 11.51 10.43 -7.61
CA ASP A 6 11.34 9.55 -8.77
C ASP A 6 12.65 8.93 -9.27
N ALA A 7 13.76 9.69 -9.24
CA ALA A 7 15.06 9.17 -9.65
C ALA A 7 15.52 8.01 -8.75
N ALA A 8 15.29 8.10 -7.43
CA ALA A 8 15.61 7.03 -6.49
C ALA A 8 14.74 5.78 -6.70
N VAL A 9 13.43 5.97 -6.95
CA VAL A 9 12.52 4.84 -7.28
C VAL A 9 12.97 4.18 -8.58
N THR A 10 13.23 4.96 -9.63
CA THR A 10 13.66 4.45 -10.94
C THR A 10 14.98 3.70 -10.82
N ALA A 11 15.98 4.27 -10.14
CA ALA A 11 17.27 3.61 -9.92
C ALA A 11 17.11 2.27 -9.19
N PHE A 12 16.30 2.22 -8.13
CA PHE A 12 16.01 0.99 -7.42
C PHE A 12 15.32 -0.03 -8.32
N GLN A 13 14.23 0.36 -8.98
CA GLN A 13 13.42 -0.54 -9.79
C GLN A 13 14.18 -1.08 -11.02
N SER A 14 15.08 -0.29 -11.59
CA SER A 14 15.96 -0.72 -12.70
C SER A 14 17.08 -1.67 -12.24
N SER A 15 17.48 -1.62 -10.98
CA SER A 15 18.53 -2.50 -10.43
C SER A 15 18.00 -3.85 -9.93
N ALA A 16 16.72 -3.91 -9.56
CA ALA A 16 16.12 -5.12 -9.02
C ALA A 16 15.81 -6.14 -10.12
N ALA A 17 16.02 -7.43 -9.83
CA ALA A 17 15.54 -8.50 -10.69
C ALA A 17 13.99 -8.52 -10.66
N THR A 18 13.36 -8.31 -11.80
CA THR A 18 11.91 -8.20 -11.94
C THR A 18 11.35 -9.19 -12.94
N SER A 19 10.05 -9.46 -12.83
CA SER A 19 9.27 -10.20 -13.82
C SER A 19 7.95 -9.47 -14.04
N THR A 20 7.50 -9.45 -15.29
CA THR A 20 6.22 -8.88 -15.71
C THR A 20 5.38 -10.00 -16.30
N GLU A 21 4.20 -10.22 -15.74
CA GLU A 21 3.32 -11.32 -16.11
C GLU A 21 1.89 -10.83 -16.28
N LYS A 22 1.11 -11.53 -17.11
CA LYS A 22 -0.31 -11.27 -17.29
C LYS A 22 -1.12 -12.14 -16.32
N VAL A 23 -1.68 -11.53 -15.27
CA VAL A 23 -2.48 -12.20 -14.24
C VAL A 23 -3.89 -11.63 -14.24
N GLY A 24 -4.92 -12.48 -14.35
CA GLY A 24 -6.31 -12.01 -14.37
C GLY A 24 -6.63 -11.04 -15.52
N GLY A 25 -5.89 -11.13 -16.63
CA GLY A 25 -6.03 -10.21 -17.77
C GLY A 25 -5.20 -8.92 -17.66
N VAL A 26 -4.55 -8.66 -16.52
CA VAL A 26 -3.78 -7.45 -16.24
C VAL A 26 -2.28 -7.75 -16.24
N SER A 27 -1.50 -6.91 -16.93
CA SER A 27 -0.04 -6.99 -16.85
C SER A 27 0.45 -6.32 -15.56
N ILE A 28 1.15 -7.07 -14.72
CA ILE A 28 1.74 -6.57 -13.48
C ILE A 28 3.23 -6.87 -13.41
N THR A 29 3.99 -5.97 -12.79
CA THR A 29 5.44 -6.14 -12.56
C THR A 29 5.69 -6.26 -11.06
N LEU A 30 6.47 -7.27 -10.68
CA LEU A 30 6.95 -7.50 -9.31
C LEU A 30 8.46 -7.82 -9.33
N GLN A 31 9.10 -7.82 -8.16
CA GLN A 31 10.39 -8.50 -8.05
C GLN A 31 10.25 -9.98 -8.42
N ALA A 32 11.26 -10.56 -9.05
CA ALA A 32 11.19 -11.93 -9.57
C ALA A 32 10.83 -12.99 -8.49
N PRO A 33 11.37 -12.95 -7.26
CA PRO A 33 10.96 -13.87 -6.19
C PRO A 33 9.49 -13.70 -5.80
N ALA A 34 9.01 -12.45 -5.72
CA ALA A 34 7.62 -12.15 -5.41
C ALA A 34 6.69 -12.68 -6.51
N MET A 35 7.03 -12.45 -7.79
CA MET A 35 6.26 -13.00 -8.91
C MET A 35 6.19 -14.52 -8.87
N LYS A 36 7.30 -15.20 -8.57
CA LYS A 36 7.32 -16.66 -8.41
C LYS A 36 6.41 -17.13 -7.28
N GLY A 37 6.43 -16.44 -6.14
CA GLY A 37 5.51 -16.70 -5.03
C GLY A 37 4.06 -16.52 -5.45
N LEU A 38 3.74 -15.46 -6.20
CA LEU A 38 2.39 -15.22 -6.73
C LEU A 38 1.94 -16.32 -7.70
N GLN A 39 2.78 -16.70 -8.66
CA GLN A 39 2.47 -17.78 -9.62
C GLN A 39 2.22 -19.11 -8.91
N SER A 40 3.00 -19.42 -7.86
CA SER A 40 2.81 -20.62 -7.04
C SER A 40 1.49 -20.58 -6.26
N ALA A 41 1.13 -19.42 -5.70
CA ALA A 41 -0.16 -19.21 -5.05
C ALA A 41 -1.34 -19.36 -6.03
N ILE A 42 -1.23 -18.81 -7.23
CA ILE A 42 -2.25 -18.96 -8.29
C ILE A 42 -2.41 -20.42 -8.70
N ALA A 43 -1.31 -21.14 -8.88
CA ALA A 43 -1.33 -22.56 -9.24
C ALA A 43 -1.96 -23.43 -8.14
N GLU A 44 -1.73 -23.12 -6.86
CA GLU A 44 -2.40 -23.82 -5.75
C GLU A 44 -3.88 -23.45 -5.64
N ALA A 45 -4.22 -22.17 -5.80
CA ALA A 45 -5.61 -21.72 -5.77
C ALA A 45 -6.45 -22.41 -6.85
N SER A 46 -5.93 -22.54 -8.07
CA SER A 46 -6.63 -23.15 -9.19
C SER A 46 -6.92 -24.64 -8.98
N GLN A 47 -6.04 -25.37 -8.29
CA GLN A 47 -6.27 -26.78 -7.89
C GLN A 47 -7.52 -26.94 -7.01
N SER A 48 -7.92 -25.87 -6.30
CA SER A 48 -9.12 -25.84 -5.46
C SER A 48 -10.29 -25.06 -6.07
N GLY A 49 -10.23 -24.75 -7.36
CA GLY A 49 -11.27 -24.00 -8.08
C GLY A 49 -11.34 -22.51 -7.70
N LYS A 50 -10.27 -21.95 -7.13
CA LYS A 50 -10.18 -20.55 -6.71
C LYS A 50 -9.30 -19.74 -7.66
N THR A 51 -9.51 -18.43 -7.66
CA THR A 51 -8.70 -17.46 -8.41
C THR A 51 -7.97 -16.52 -7.46
N ILE A 52 -6.82 -16.02 -7.94
CA ILE A 52 -6.09 -14.92 -7.33
C ILE A 52 -5.78 -13.95 -8.47
N THR A 53 -6.38 -12.76 -8.42
CA THR A 53 -6.24 -11.76 -9.48
C THR A 53 -5.87 -10.40 -8.90
N PRO A 54 -5.09 -9.58 -9.63
CA PRO A 54 -4.81 -8.21 -9.22
C PRO A 54 -6.09 -7.39 -9.24
N ARG A 55 -6.22 -6.45 -8.31
CA ARG A 55 -7.38 -5.54 -8.23
C ARG A 55 -7.52 -4.61 -9.44
N GLY A 56 -6.43 -4.36 -10.14
CA GLY A 56 -6.35 -3.44 -11.27
C GLY A 56 -4.93 -3.34 -11.82
N ALA A 57 -4.73 -2.48 -12.82
CA ALA A 57 -3.42 -2.24 -13.43
C ALA A 57 -2.39 -1.61 -12.47
N ASP A 58 -2.87 -0.95 -11.42
CA ASP A 58 -2.09 -0.27 -10.39
C ASP A 58 -1.87 -1.10 -9.11
N ALA A 59 -2.27 -2.37 -9.14
CA ALA A 59 -2.22 -3.29 -8.01
C ALA A 59 -0.81 -3.76 -7.62
N ALA A 60 0.22 -3.53 -8.46
CA ALA A 60 1.59 -4.00 -8.23
C ALA A 60 2.58 -2.83 -8.27
N LYS A 61 3.64 -2.88 -9.10
CA LYS A 61 4.62 -1.79 -9.29
C LYS A 61 3.94 -0.42 -9.44
N ARG A 62 4.40 0.56 -8.66
CA ARG A 62 3.99 1.97 -8.74
C ARG A 62 5.20 2.88 -8.95
N SER A 63 5.00 4.00 -9.64
CA SER A 63 6.00 5.08 -9.76
C SER A 63 5.95 6.01 -8.55
N TYR A 64 7.00 6.83 -8.37
CA TYR A 64 6.96 7.88 -7.34
C TYR A 64 5.85 8.89 -7.64
N ALA A 65 5.73 9.33 -8.90
CA ALA A 65 4.66 10.22 -9.35
C ALA A 65 3.26 9.69 -8.99
N GLY A 66 3.00 8.40 -9.19
CA GLY A 66 1.73 7.79 -8.82
C GLY A 66 1.44 7.86 -7.32
N THR A 67 2.47 7.81 -6.45
CA THR A 67 2.27 8.02 -5.01
C THR A 67 1.96 9.47 -4.66
N VAL A 68 2.53 10.42 -5.39
CA VAL A 68 2.23 11.85 -5.24
C VAL A 68 0.80 12.15 -5.67
N GLU A 69 0.34 11.60 -6.79
CA GLU A 69 -1.03 11.74 -7.28
C GLU A 69 -2.05 11.18 -6.28
N LEU A 70 -1.79 9.98 -5.75
CA LEU A 70 -2.64 9.37 -4.72
C LEU A 70 -2.70 10.21 -3.45
N TRP A 71 -1.56 10.73 -2.98
CA TRP A 71 -1.49 11.63 -1.84
C TRP A 71 -2.31 12.90 -2.07
N ALA A 72 -2.11 13.57 -3.21
CA ALA A 72 -2.85 14.76 -3.60
C ALA A 72 -4.37 14.50 -3.70
N SER A 73 -4.79 13.29 -4.13
CA SER A 73 -6.19 12.88 -4.21
C SER A 73 -6.90 12.75 -2.85
N ARG A 74 -6.15 12.86 -1.75
CA ARG A 74 -6.68 12.91 -0.38
C ARG A 74 -6.49 14.30 0.24
N VAL A 75 -5.30 14.87 0.08
CA VAL A 75 -4.96 16.20 0.62
C VAL A 75 -5.86 17.29 0.03
N ASN A 76 -6.01 17.36 -1.30
CA ASN A 76 -6.72 18.47 -1.92
C ASN A 76 -8.21 18.52 -1.53
N PRO A 77 -8.97 17.41 -1.63
CA PRO A 77 -10.37 17.39 -1.17
C PRO A 77 -10.52 17.66 0.34
N GLY A 78 -9.60 17.16 1.16
CA GLY A 78 -9.63 17.40 2.61
C GLY A 78 -9.41 18.88 2.94
N LEU A 79 -8.45 19.54 2.26
CA LEU A 79 -8.22 20.98 2.42
C LEU A 79 -9.44 21.80 1.98
N ASP A 80 -10.07 21.44 0.86
CA ASP A 80 -11.31 22.10 0.41
C ASP A 80 -12.45 21.94 1.41
N HIS A 81 -12.61 20.73 1.96
CA HIS A 81 -13.61 20.46 2.97
C HIS A 81 -13.41 21.32 4.23
N TYR A 82 -12.21 21.33 4.80
CA TYR A 82 -11.94 22.09 6.02
C TYR A 82 -11.94 23.61 5.80
N LEU A 83 -11.58 24.05 4.59
CA LEU A 83 -11.72 25.45 4.19
C LEU A 83 -13.21 25.85 4.18
N GLY A 84 -14.07 25.03 3.59
CA GLY A 84 -15.52 25.25 3.56
C GLY A 84 -16.18 25.26 4.95
N LEU A 85 -15.61 24.51 5.91
CA LEU A 85 -16.03 24.54 7.31
C LEU A 85 -15.41 25.68 8.13
N GLY A 86 -14.52 26.49 7.56
CA GLY A 86 -13.79 27.54 8.29
C GLY A 86 -12.81 27.01 9.34
N ARG A 87 -12.42 25.73 9.26
CA ARG A 87 -11.47 25.09 10.20
C ARG A 87 -10.00 25.33 9.80
N ILE A 88 -9.76 25.82 8.60
CA ILE A 88 -8.44 26.25 8.10
C ILE A 88 -8.58 27.56 7.33
N ALA A 89 -7.60 28.46 7.45
CA ALA A 89 -7.57 29.71 6.71
C ALA A 89 -7.23 29.46 5.23
N ALA A 90 -7.77 30.28 4.32
CA ALA A 90 -7.50 30.17 2.88
C ALA A 90 -6.00 30.27 2.55
N GLY A 91 -5.27 31.15 3.24
CA GLY A 91 -3.81 31.28 3.09
C GLY A 91 -3.04 30.02 3.49
N ASP A 92 -3.46 29.36 4.57
CA ASP A 92 -2.83 28.10 5.02
C ASP A 92 -3.12 26.94 4.07
N ALA A 93 -4.36 26.80 3.60
CA ALA A 93 -4.70 25.79 2.61
C ALA A 93 -3.91 25.98 1.29
N ALA A 94 -3.78 27.22 0.82
CA ALA A 94 -2.97 27.53 -0.36
C ALA A 94 -1.48 27.26 -0.14
N ARG A 95 -0.94 27.64 1.04
CA ARG A 95 0.45 27.34 1.41
C ARG A 95 0.71 25.84 1.38
N ILE A 96 -0.11 25.03 2.06
CA ILE A 96 0.06 23.58 2.13
C ILE A 96 0.00 22.95 0.74
N ARG A 97 -0.91 23.39 -0.14
CA ARG A 97 -0.95 22.92 -1.54
C ARG A 97 0.33 23.20 -2.33
N GLY A 98 0.99 24.32 -2.05
CA GLY A 98 2.22 24.72 -2.72
C GLY A 98 3.48 24.00 -2.20
N LEU A 99 3.40 23.29 -1.07
CA LEU A 99 4.52 22.54 -0.53
C LEU A 99 4.84 21.32 -1.40
N SER A 100 6.11 20.89 -1.36
CA SER A 100 6.45 19.58 -1.93
C SER A 100 5.70 18.47 -1.18
N PRO A 101 5.46 17.31 -1.81
CA PRO A 101 4.74 16.23 -1.15
C PRO A 101 5.41 15.76 0.15
N TYR A 102 6.74 15.85 0.25
CA TYR A 102 7.49 15.56 1.48
C TYR A 102 7.18 16.57 2.60
N GLU A 103 7.16 17.87 2.27
CA GLU A 103 6.85 18.94 3.22
C GLU A 103 5.37 18.97 3.62
N GLN A 104 4.47 18.45 2.77
CA GLN A 104 3.05 18.30 3.12
C GLN A 104 2.83 17.29 4.25
N VAL A 105 3.59 16.19 4.31
CA VAL A 105 3.37 15.12 5.31
C VAL A 105 3.28 15.64 6.75
N PRO A 106 4.27 16.38 7.29
CA PRO A 106 4.18 16.90 8.66
C PRO A 106 3.05 17.90 8.85
N GLU A 107 2.71 18.71 7.83
CA GLU A 107 1.60 19.67 7.91
C GLU A 107 0.24 18.97 7.97
N ILE A 108 0.04 17.91 7.17
CA ILE A 108 -1.18 17.11 7.22
C ILE A 108 -1.31 16.42 8.58
N PHE A 109 -0.25 15.80 9.10
CA PHE A 109 -0.31 15.18 10.44
C PHE A 109 -0.57 16.20 11.56
N LYS A 110 -0.05 17.42 11.42
CA LYS A 110 -0.40 18.51 12.34
C LYS A 110 -1.90 18.82 12.29
N LEU A 111 -2.52 18.92 11.11
CA LEU A 111 -3.96 19.10 10.99
C LEU A 111 -4.75 17.90 11.56
N GLU A 112 -4.28 16.68 11.33
CA GLU A 112 -4.91 15.46 11.88
C GLU A 112 -4.87 15.43 13.41
N SER A 113 -3.79 15.89 14.02
CA SER A 113 -3.70 16.06 15.49
C SER A 113 -4.72 17.05 16.05
N GLN A 114 -5.31 17.90 15.21
CA GLN A 114 -6.37 18.85 15.54
C GLN A 114 -7.77 18.31 15.17
N GLY A 115 -7.87 17.03 14.83
CA GLY A 115 -9.11 16.37 14.43
C GLY A 115 -9.60 16.77 13.04
N MET A 116 -8.68 17.12 12.13
CA MET A 116 -8.95 17.31 10.69
C MET A 116 -8.31 16.14 9.93
N TYR A 117 -9.09 15.08 9.71
CA TYR A 117 -8.65 13.83 9.12
C TYR A 117 -8.72 13.84 7.59
N PHE A 118 -7.79 13.14 6.93
CA PHE A 118 -7.65 13.15 5.47
C PHE A 118 -7.81 11.76 4.83
N SER A 119 -8.39 10.78 5.52
CA SER A 119 -8.88 9.55 4.86
C SER A 119 -9.92 9.89 3.79
N LYS A 120 -10.23 8.94 2.89
CA LYS A 120 -11.20 9.17 1.79
C LYS A 120 -12.57 9.66 2.29
N ASP A 121 -12.97 9.23 3.48
CA ASP A 121 -14.23 9.58 4.17
C ASP A 121 -14.03 10.58 5.33
N LEU A 122 -12.81 11.09 5.50
CA LEU A 122 -12.42 12.06 6.54
C LEU A 122 -12.68 11.58 7.99
N SER A 123 -12.76 10.26 8.21
CA SER A 123 -13.04 9.67 9.53
C SER A 123 -11.79 9.23 10.29
N LYS A 124 -10.64 9.08 9.61
CA LYS A 124 -9.39 8.54 10.15
C LYS A 124 -8.17 9.20 9.52
N SER A 125 -6.99 8.95 10.07
CA SER A 125 -5.74 9.43 9.49
C SER A 125 -5.58 9.02 8.02
N ILE A 126 -5.01 9.90 7.21
CA ILE A 126 -4.71 9.73 5.78
C ILE A 126 -3.96 8.43 5.49
N ILE A 127 -3.12 7.98 6.43
CA ILE A 127 -2.30 6.76 6.27
C ILE A 127 -3.16 5.49 6.13
N TYR A 128 -4.43 5.54 6.56
CA TYR A 128 -5.40 4.46 6.35
C TYR A 128 -6.02 4.47 4.95
N SER A 129 -5.72 5.46 4.11
CA SER A 129 -6.23 5.60 2.75
C SER A 129 -5.13 5.65 1.70
N VAL A 130 -4.00 6.29 1.99
CA VAL A 130 -2.84 6.39 1.11
C VAL A 130 -1.56 6.48 1.93
N ALA A 131 -0.50 5.81 1.48
CA ALA A 131 0.82 5.98 2.08
C ALA A 131 1.40 7.37 1.74
N PRO A 132 2.20 7.98 2.63
CA PRO A 132 3.03 9.11 2.27
C PRO A 132 3.86 8.84 1.00
N PRO A 133 4.07 9.86 0.15
CA PRO A 133 4.91 9.73 -1.03
C PRO A 133 6.29 9.17 -0.67
N GLY A 134 6.75 8.20 -1.45
CA GLY A 134 8.02 7.52 -1.17
C GLY A 134 7.97 6.38 -0.16
N SER A 135 6.92 6.24 0.67
CA SER A 135 6.83 5.15 1.66
C SER A 135 5.87 4.01 1.27
N SER A 136 5.28 4.05 0.06
CA SER A 136 4.44 2.97 -0.44
C SER A 136 5.27 1.71 -0.75
N GLN A 137 4.82 0.55 -0.26
CA GLN A 137 5.44 -0.75 -0.55
C GLN A 137 5.31 -1.16 -2.04
N HIS A 138 4.42 -0.54 -2.81
CA HIS A 138 4.35 -0.74 -4.27
C HIS A 138 5.57 -0.21 -5.01
N LEU A 139 6.29 0.76 -4.42
CA LEU A 139 7.53 1.29 -4.99
C LEU A 139 8.64 0.23 -5.00
N SER A 140 8.66 -0.65 -3.99
CA SER A 140 9.65 -1.73 -3.91
C SER A 140 9.29 -2.97 -4.72
N MET A 141 8.13 -2.98 -5.41
CA MET A 141 7.65 -4.11 -6.22
C MET A 141 7.47 -5.41 -5.41
N LEU A 142 7.19 -5.26 -4.11
CA LEU A 142 6.90 -6.35 -3.16
C LEU A 142 5.46 -6.30 -2.65
N ALA A 143 4.65 -5.36 -3.12
CA ALA A 143 3.24 -5.25 -2.77
C ALA A 143 2.34 -5.70 -3.92
N LEU A 144 1.21 -6.30 -3.57
CA LEU A 144 0.14 -6.71 -4.48
C LEU A 144 -1.23 -6.46 -3.86
N ASP A 145 -2.10 -5.77 -4.58
CA ASP A 145 -3.53 -5.66 -4.24
C ASP A 145 -4.33 -6.78 -4.90
N VAL A 146 -5.01 -7.60 -4.10
CA VAL A 146 -5.73 -8.80 -4.56
C VAL A 146 -7.26 -8.60 -4.52
N THR A 147 -7.94 -8.97 -5.61
CA THR A 147 -9.40 -8.90 -5.73
C THR A 147 -10.10 -9.82 -4.74
N GLU A 148 -9.70 -11.09 -4.68
CA GLU A 148 -10.33 -12.14 -3.86
C GLU A 148 -9.91 -12.12 -2.38
N ASN A 149 -9.40 -10.98 -1.88
CA ASN A 149 -8.85 -10.86 -0.52
C ASN A 149 -9.85 -11.18 0.60
N GLU A 150 -11.17 -11.10 0.35
CA GLU A 150 -12.22 -11.49 1.31
C GLU A 150 -12.26 -13.01 1.55
N ASN A 151 -11.78 -13.83 0.61
CA ASN A 151 -11.76 -15.27 0.75
C ASN A 151 -10.64 -15.74 1.68
N SER A 152 -11.01 -16.36 2.81
CA SER A 152 -10.03 -16.80 3.81
C SER A 152 -9.06 -17.87 3.30
N ASP A 153 -9.47 -18.70 2.35
CA ASP A 153 -8.59 -19.71 1.75
C ASP A 153 -7.57 -19.05 0.82
N VAL A 154 -7.98 -18.03 0.06
CA VAL A 154 -7.05 -17.23 -0.76
C VAL A 154 -5.98 -16.60 0.12
N ARG A 155 -6.37 -16.02 1.26
CA ARG A 155 -5.41 -15.46 2.23
C ARG A 155 -4.44 -16.50 2.78
N LYS A 156 -4.91 -17.71 3.11
CA LYS A 156 -4.06 -18.81 3.58
C LYS A 156 -3.08 -19.28 2.51
N ILE A 157 -3.53 -19.41 1.27
CA ILE A 157 -2.69 -19.80 0.13
C ILE A 157 -1.62 -18.74 -0.10
N LEU A 158 -1.99 -17.45 -0.12
CA LEU A 158 -1.03 -16.34 -0.23
C LEU A 158 0.03 -16.40 0.88
N ALA A 159 -0.39 -16.56 2.15
CA ALA A 159 0.53 -16.65 3.29
C ALA A 159 1.51 -17.83 3.18
N LYS A 160 1.03 -19.00 2.72
CA LYS A 160 1.87 -20.18 2.47
C LYS A 160 2.97 -19.91 1.43
N HIS A 161 2.69 -19.02 0.48
CA HIS A 161 3.63 -18.62 -0.58
C HIS A 161 4.30 -17.26 -0.29
N GLY A 162 4.38 -16.86 0.98
CA GLY A 162 5.17 -15.73 1.44
C GLY A 162 4.51 -14.35 1.29
N TRP A 163 3.21 -14.30 1.00
CA TRP A 163 2.43 -13.06 0.88
C TRP A 163 1.57 -12.82 2.11
N PHE A 164 1.81 -11.72 2.82
CA PHE A 164 1.15 -11.42 4.10
C PHE A 164 0.50 -10.04 4.10
N GLN A 165 -0.59 -9.88 4.85
CA GLN A 165 -1.17 -8.56 5.09
C GLN A 165 -0.35 -7.84 6.18
N THR A 166 0.41 -6.80 5.81
CA THR A 166 1.28 -6.07 6.75
C THR A 166 0.80 -4.66 7.11
N VAL A 167 -0.24 -4.19 6.41
CA VAL A 167 -0.84 -2.87 6.62
C VAL A 167 -2.23 -3.06 7.22
N LEU A 168 -2.43 -2.59 8.46
CA LEU A 168 -3.73 -2.69 9.12
C LEU A 168 -4.81 -1.98 8.31
N SER A 169 -5.97 -2.63 8.16
CA SER A 169 -7.17 -2.13 7.46
C SER A 169 -7.06 -1.92 5.95
N ASP A 170 -5.87 -2.07 5.34
CA ASP A 170 -5.73 -2.13 3.88
C ASP A 170 -5.99 -3.57 3.41
N LEU A 171 -7.27 -3.93 3.34
CA LEU A 171 -7.74 -5.29 3.11
C LEU A 171 -7.24 -5.98 1.83
N PRO A 172 -7.14 -5.31 0.66
CA PRO A 172 -6.62 -5.95 -0.55
C PRO A 172 -5.10 -6.11 -0.54
N HIS A 173 -4.38 -5.38 0.31
CA HIS A 173 -2.93 -5.21 0.21
C HIS A 173 -2.15 -6.37 0.86
N PHE A 174 -1.28 -7.00 0.08
CA PHE A 174 -0.35 -8.04 0.51
C PHE A 174 1.08 -7.62 0.23
N THR A 175 1.98 -7.98 1.14
CA THR A 175 3.42 -7.78 1.02
C THR A 175 4.11 -9.13 0.93
N PHE A 176 4.97 -9.30 -0.08
CA PHE A 176 5.83 -10.46 -0.19
C PHE A 176 7.02 -10.32 0.76
N LEU A 177 7.10 -11.24 1.72
CA LEU A 177 8.22 -11.36 2.67
C LEU A 177 9.10 -12.59 2.37
N GLY A 178 8.60 -13.53 1.57
CA GLY A 178 9.39 -14.66 1.05
C GLY A 178 9.81 -15.71 2.09
N VAL A 179 9.32 -15.60 3.32
CA VAL A 179 9.58 -16.53 4.43
C VAL A 179 8.27 -17.18 4.91
N PRO A 180 8.31 -18.35 5.56
CA PRO A 180 7.13 -18.93 6.19
C PRO A 180 6.62 -18.07 7.35
N GLU A 181 5.32 -18.19 7.68
CA GLU A 181 4.67 -17.42 8.76
C GLU A 181 5.40 -17.55 10.11
N SER A 182 6.02 -18.71 10.37
CA SER A 182 6.79 -18.97 11.60
C SER A 182 8.05 -18.11 11.75
N GLU A 183 8.57 -17.54 10.68
CA GLU A 183 9.76 -16.69 10.69
C GLU A 183 9.42 -15.19 10.83
N LEU A 184 8.16 -14.79 10.66
CA LEU A 184 7.77 -13.38 10.73
C LEU A 184 8.12 -12.68 12.06
N PRO A 185 8.04 -13.34 13.23
CA PRO A 185 8.51 -12.74 14.48
C PRO A 185 10.00 -12.38 14.48
N SER A 186 10.87 -13.16 13.82
CA SER A 186 12.30 -12.85 13.76
C SER A 186 12.60 -11.64 12.86
N LEU A 187 11.67 -11.28 11.98
CA LEU A 187 11.70 -10.04 11.18
C LEU A 187 11.13 -8.83 11.93
N GLY A 188 10.83 -8.97 13.23
CA GLY A 188 10.25 -7.90 14.05
C GLY A 188 8.77 -7.63 13.75
N LEU A 189 8.02 -8.65 13.30
CA LEU A 189 6.59 -8.55 13.08
C LEU A 189 5.80 -9.29 14.16
N LYS A 190 4.72 -8.68 14.64
CA LYS A 190 3.74 -9.32 15.52
C LYS A 190 2.44 -9.63 14.79
N LYS A 191 1.82 -10.73 15.20
CA LYS A 191 0.50 -11.12 14.74
C LYS A 191 -0.56 -10.23 15.40
N SER A 192 -1.37 -9.58 14.58
CA SER A 192 -2.47 -8.72 14.98
C SER A 192 -3.77 -9.22 14.39
N SER A 193 -4.87 -9.17 15.14
CA SER A 193 -6.20 -9.54 14.65
C SER A 193 -7.14 -8.35 14.65
N SER A 194 -7.78 -8.11 13.51
CA SER A 194 -8.77 -7.03 13.36
C SER A 194 -9.82 -7.43 12.33
N GLY A 195 -11.10 -7.25 12.66
CA GLY A 195 -12.21 -7.56 11.74
C GLY A 195 -12.22 -9.01 11.25
N GLY A 196 -11.83 -9.99 12.08
CA GLY A 196 -11.75 -11.41 11.68
C GLY A 196 -10.59 -11.75 10.74
N ARG A 197 -9.63 -10.83 10.55
CA ARG A 197 -8.45 -11.02 9.72
C ARG A 197 -7.17 -11.01 10.55
N VAL A 198 -6.16 -11.65 10.01
CA VAL A 198 -4.79 -11.69 10.57
C VAL A 198 -3.92 -10.74 9.77
N PHE A 199 -3.19 -9.89 10.49
CA PHE A 199 -2.18 -8.99 9.97
C PHE A 199 -0.85 -9.26 10.66
N TRP A 200 0.25 -8.97 9.98
CA TRP A 200 1.62 -9.05 10.49
C TRP A 200 2.24 -7.67 10.45
N THR A 201 2.16 -6.97 11.58
CA THR A 201 2.53 -5.56 11.71
C THR A 201 3.86 -5.42 12.44
N PRO A 202 4.63 -4.33 12.23
CA PRO A 202 5.82 -4.05 13.02
C PRO A 202 5.57 -4.16 14.53
N ASP A 203 6.48 -4.83 15.23
CA ASP A 203 6.49 -4.89 16.68
C ASP A 203 7.23 -3.68 17.26
N ILE A 204 6.56 -2.54 17.18
CA ILE A 204 6.95 -1.26 17.78
C ILE A 204 6.21 -1.02 19.08
#